data_AF-A0A9D7AQB7-F1
#
_entry.id   AF-A0A9D7AQB7-F1
#
_cell.length_a   1.000
_cell.length_b   1.000
_cell.length_c   1.000
_cell.angle_alpha   90.00
_cell.angle_beta   90.00
_cell.angle_gamma   90.00
#
_symmetry.space_group_name_H-M   'P 1'
#
loop_
_entity.id
_entity.type
_entity.pdbx_description
1 polymer ?
#
loop_
_entity_poly.entity_id
_entity_poly.type
_entity_poly.pdbx_seq_one_letter_code
_entity_poly.pdbx_strand_id
1 'polypeptide(L)'
;MAQSTPSYSRRETRGAGEKTPTYHELRRLVQLEGVGLVVVDNASDAYGGDEIQRRQVRAFMRALVEVARLTNCAVMLLAHVDKATSRNKRAEGGEGYSGSTAWHNSARSRLFLTRGDDGLLTLEHQKSNFGKCCDPLTLEWLDSGLPQLVQGAGLDADGCVMRQQGRADDDRAAALLRLIAEFEGRGQYCSPAIQARNNVHAMLKSEPAFLSLKLRPDDTKRIVNQCQRAKWLEPLDYRSVDRKQRQRWVLTADGPFAFAGLPAPTAPTAPTSDDGEDGADSSIGGAPTAPTYVGGTGEGRTHASPDVSAIAGGVNE
;
A
#
# COMPACT_ATOMS: atom_id res chain seq x y z
N MET A 1 41.79 38.22 42.25
CA MET A 1 40.48 37.76 41.73
C MET A 1 40.75 36.62 40.77
N ALA A 2 40.14 35.44 40.97
CA ALA A 2 40.22 34.34 40.00
C ALA A 2 38.89 34.29 39.22
N GLN A 3 38.95 34.31 37.89
CA GLN A 3 37.75 34.25 37.06
C GLN A 3 37.32 32.79 36.87
N SER A 4 36.11 32.45 37.31
CA SER A 4 35.53 31.13 37.13
C SER A 4 35.11 30.91 35.68
N THR A 5 35.91 30.18 34.91
CA THR A 5 35.58 29.79 33.53
C THR A 5 34.34 28.87 33.53
N PRO A 6 33.26 29.19 32.79
CA PRO A 6 32.06 28.35 32.77
C PRO A 6 32.35 27.03 32.01
N SER A 7 32.32 25.92 32.74
CA SER A 7 32.67 24.59 32.23
C SER A 7 31.58 23.99 31.33
N TYR A 8 31.55 24.42 30.08
CA TYR A 8 30.77 23.73 29.05
C TYR A 8 31.26 22.29 28.87
N SER A 9 30.30 21.37 28.68
CA SER A 9 30.50 19.94 28.41
C SER A 9 31.09 19.07 29.52
N ARG A 10 30.28 18.81 30.57
CA ARG A 10 30.10 17.40 30.97
C ARG A 10 29.10 16.78 29.99
N ARG A 11 29.59 16.11 28.93
CA ARG A 11 28.75 15.29 28.04
C ARG A 11 28.27 14.07 28.81
N GLU A 12 27.17 14.22 29.54
CA GLU A 12 26.49 13.10 30.18
C GLU A 12 26.01 12.13 29.10
N THR A 13 26.39 10.86 29.19
CA THR A 13 26.15 9.81 28.17
C THR A 13 24.70 9.30 28.18
N ARG A 14 23.73 10.19 28.44
CA ARG A 14 22.30 9.94 28.27
C ARG A 14 22.01 9.71 26.78
N GLY A 15 22.05 8.44 26.37
CA GLY A 15 21.90 8.00 24.99
C GLY A 15 20.54 8.36 24.38
N ALA A 16 20.35 8.00 23.12
CA ALA A 16 19.07 8.19 22.43
C ALA A 16 17.97 7.22 22.91
N GLY A 17 18.33 6.20 23.71
CA GLY A 17 17.55 4.98 23.88
C GLY A 17 17.87 3.96 22.78
N GLU A 18 17.56 2.69 23.02
CA GLU A 18 17.65 1.62 22.03
C GLU A 18 16.27 1.28 21.47
N LYS A 19 16.23 0.56 20.35
CA LYS A 19 14.98 0.15 19.68
C LYS A 19 14.55 -1.22 20.20
N THR A 20 13.31 -1.33 20.66
CA THR A 20 12.77 -2.58 21.22
C THR A 20 12.57 -3.66 20.15
N PRO A 21 12.57 -4.97 20.48
CA PRO A 21 12.22 -6.04 19.54
C PRO A 21 10.88 -5.79 18.83
N THR A 22 9.86 -5.34 19.57
CA THR A 22 8.53 -4.97 19.05
C THR A 22 8.59 -3.86 18.00
N TYR A 23 9.53 -2.91 18.10
CA TYR A 23 9.73 -1.91 17.05
C TYR A 23 10.28 -2.51 15.75
N HIS A 24 11.18 -3.50 15.85
CA HIS A 24 11.70 -4.22 14.69
C HIS A 24 10.64 -5.12 14.04
N GLU A 25 9.78 -5.74 14.85
CA GLU A 25 8.61 -6.49 14.41
C GLU A 25 7.58 -5.58 13.71
N LEU A 26 7.21 -4.45 14.31
CA LEU A 26 6.32 -3.46 13.70
C LEU A 26 6.83 -3.00 12.32
N ARG A 27 8.14 -2.73 12.18
CA ARG A 27 8.73 -2.38 10.88
C ARG A 27 8.60 -3.51 9.85
N ARG A 28 8.79 -4.76 10.28
CA ARG A 28 8.64 -5.95 9.42
C ARG A 28 7.20 -6.10 8.94
N LEU A 29 6.22 -6.01 9.84
CA LEU A 29 4.79 -6.11 9.52
C LEU A 29 4.35 -4.99 8.56
N VAL A 30 4.71 -3.74 8.86
CA VAL A 30 4.39 -2.58 8.00
C VAL A 30 4.95 -2.76 6.58
N GLN A 31 6.18 -3.25 6.45
CA GLN A 31 6.83 -3.44 5.15
C GLN A 31 6.31 -4.67 4.37
N LEU A 32 5.86 -5.73 5.05
CA LEU A 32 5.28 -6.92 4.39
C LEU A 32 3.84 -6.68 3.92
N GLU A 33 3.00 -6.11 4.78
CA GLU A 33 1.55 -5.97 4.54
C GLU A 33 1.17 -4.67 3.80
N GLY A 34 2.14 -3.84 3.40
CA GLY A 34 1.88 -2.59 2.68
C GLY A 34 1.09 -1.54 3.47
N VAL A 35 1.13 -1.60 4.81
CA VAL A 35 0.20 -0.91 5.72
C VAL A 35 0.12 0.60 5.45
N GLY A 36 -1.10 1.13 5.27
CA GLY A 36 -1.36 2.57 5.01
C GLY A 36 -1.57 3.44 6.26
N LEU A 37 -1.95 2.86 7.40
CA LEU A 37 -2.09 3.55 8.69
C LEU A 37 -1.64 2.62 9.82
N VAL A 38 -0.69 3.10 10.64
CA VAL A 38 -0.30 2.48 11.91
C VAL A 38 -0.89 3.30 13.06
N VAL A 39 -1.50 2.63 14.04
CA VAL A 39 -1.91 3.25 15.30
C VAL A 39 -1.07 2.67 16.43
N VAL A 40 -0.53 3.53 17.28
CA VAL A 40 0.24 3.17 18.48
C VAL A 40 -0.53 3.67 19.69
N ASP A 41 -1.20 2.74 20.36
CA ASP A 41 -2.00 2.98 21.56
C ASP A 41 -1.32 2.31 22.77
N ASN A 42 -0.75 3.02 23.73
CA ASN A 42 -0.49 4.47 23.79
C ASN A 42 1.00 4.77 24.02
N ALA A 43 1.36 6.04 24.05
CA ALA A 43 2.73 6.50 24.23
C ALA A 43 3.39 5.99 25.53
N SER A 44 2.65 5.90 26.64
CA SER A 44 3.20 5.45 27.93
C SER A 44 3.62 3.98 27.88
N ASP A 45 2.84 3.14 27.22
CA ASP A 45 3.13 1.70 27.08
C ASP A 45 4.16 1.41 25.96
N ALA A 46 4.16 2.23 24.91
CA ALA A 46 5.06 2.06 23.76
C ALA A 46 6.48 2.67 23.96
N TYR A 47 6.68 3.55 24.94
CA TYR A 47 7.93 4.27 25.18
C TYR A 47 8.49 4.01 26.59
N GLY A 48 9.36 3.01 26.71
CA GLY A 48 10.11 2.71 27.94
C GLY A 48 11.28 3.66 28.25
N GLY A 49 11.16 4.95 27.90
CA GLY A 49 12.19 5.97 28.14
C GLY A 49 11.74 7.05 29.13
N ASP A 50 12.64 7.97 29.48
CA ASP A 50 12.28 9.13 30.31
C ASP A 50 11.58 10.18 29.42
N GLU A 51 10.30 10.46 29.68
CA GLU A 51 9.50 11.43 28.92
C GLU A 51 9.92 12.89 29.12
N ILE A 52 10.67 13.17 30.19
CA ILE A 52 11.29 14.47 30.48
C ILE A 52 12.55 14.65 29.62
N GLN A 53 13.27 13.57 29.29
CA GLN A 53 14.42 13.63 28.38
C GLN A 53 13.99 13.91 26.93
N ARG A 54 13.90 15.20 26.59
CA ARG A 54 13.67 15.72 25.22
C ARG A 54 14.52 15.04 24.12
N ARG A 55 15.71 14.49 24.46
CA ARG A 55 16.55 13.72 23.52
C ARG A 55 15.95 12.35 23.18
N GLN A 56 15.52 11.58 24.18
CA GLN A 56 14.98 10.23 24.03
C GLN A 56 13.59 10.28 23.36
N VAL A 57 12.71 11.21 23.80
CA VAL A 57 11.42 11.47 23.15
C VAL A 57 11.58 11.79 21.65
N ARG A 58 12.56 12.64 21.30
CA ARG A 58 12.88 12.93 19.88
C ARG A 58 13.42 11.74 19.11
N ALA A 59 14.10 10.79 19.77
CA ALA A 59 14.58 9.57 19.13
C ALA A 59 13.44 8.58 18.86
N PHE A 60 12.54 8.38 19.83
CA PHE A 60 11.32 7.60 19.66
C PHE A 60 10.42 8.16 18.54
N MET A 61 10.15 9.47 18.57
CA MET A 61 9.36 10.14 17.52
C MET A 61 10.02 10.05 16.13
N ARG A 62 11.37 10.03 16.05
CA ARG A 62 12.09 9.75 14.79
C ARG A 62 11.94 8.29 14.36
N ALA A 63 12.01 7.35 15.29
CA ALA A 63 11.82 5.93 15.01
C ALA A 63 10.43 5.65 14.43
N LEU A 64 9.37 6.31 14.92
CA LEU A 64 8.02 6.26 14.32
C LEU A 64 7.98 6.90 12.92
N VAL A 65 8.70 8.00 12.69
CA VAL A 65 8.84 8.60 11.35
C VAL A 65 9.64 7.71 10.38
N GLU A 66 10.52 6.84 10.87
CA GLU A 66 11.18 5.81 10.05
C GLU A 66 10.20 4.70 9.66
N VAL A 67 9.24 4.32 10.51
CA VAL A 67 8.14 3.39 10.15
C VAL A 67 7.28 3.99 9.04
N ALA A 68 6.83 5.25 9.22
CA ALA A 68 6.03 5.99 8.23
C ALA A 68 6.65 6.03 6.82
N ARG A 69 7.99 5.98 6.74
CA ARG A 69 8.75 6.06 5.48
C ARG A 69 8.91 4.72 4.76
N LEU A 70 8.55 3.58 5.35
CA LEU A 70 8.69 2.27 4.70
C LEU A 70 7.68 2.09 3.57
N THR A 71 6.42 2.46 3.82
CA THR A 71 5.28 2.30 2.90
C THR A 71 4.57 3.63 2.60
N ASN A 72 5.19 4.77 2.95
CA ASN A 72 4.59 6.10 2.88
C ASN A 72 3.27 6.21 3.70
N CYS A 73 3.22 5.52 4.84
CA CYS A 73 2.02 5.38 5.67
C CYS A 73 1.85 6.51 6.69
N ALA A 74 0.61 6.67 7.16
CA ALA A 74 0.35 7.46 8.36
C ALA A 74 0.76 6.68 9.62
N VAL A 75 1.21 7.40 10.65
CA VAL A 75 1.43 6.86 12.00
C VAL A 75 0.74 7.78 13.00
N MET A 76 -0.23 7.24 13.75
CA MET A 76 -0.98 7.94 14.79
C MET A 76 -0.55 7.41 16.15
N LEU A 77 0.08 8.25 16.97
CA LEU A 77 0.44 7.96 18.35
C LEU A 77 -0.65 8.53 19.27
N LEU A 78 -1.29 7.68 20.07
CA LEU A 78 -2.19 8.12 21.13
C LEU A 78 -1.36 8.42 22.39
N ALA A 79 -1.67 9.50 23.10
CA ALA A 79 -0.94 9.93 24.28
C ALA A 79 -1.90 10.57 25.28
N HIS A 80 -1.71 10.29 26.57
CA HIS A 80 -2.53 10.88 27.62
C HIS A 80 -2.16 12.34 27.88
N VAL A 81 -3.19 13.13 28.17
CA VAL A 81 -3.05 14.52 28.62
C VAL A 81 -2.60 14.55 30.08
N ASP A 82 -2.03 15.68 30.53
CA ASP A 82 -1.61 15.83 31.92
C ASP A 82 -2.80 15.90 32.90
N LYS A 83 -2.51 15.81 34.21
CA LYS A 83 -3.52 15.79 35.28
C LYS A 83 -4.27 17.12 35.48
N ALA A 84 -3.72 18.26 35.04
CA ALA A 84 -4.44 19.53 35.02
C ALA A 84 -5.41 19.57 33.84
N THR A 85 -4.94 19.25 32.63
CA THR A 85 -5.76 19.21 31.41
C THR A 85 -6.90 18.19 31.51
N SER A 86 -6.66 17.01 32.09
CA SER A 86 -7.70 15.99 32.30
C SER A 86 -8.80 16.42 33.28
N ARG A 87 -8.50 17.37 34.17
CA ARG A 87 -9.47 17.94 35.13
C ARG A 87 -10.20 19.15 34.58
N ASN A 88 -9.49 20.07 33.93
CA ASN A 88 -10.06 21.30 33.39
C ASN A 88 -10.81 21.10 32.07
N LYS A 89 -10.74 19.88 31.48
CA LYS A 89 -11.35 19.49 30.18
C LYS A 89 -10.92 20.37 28.99
N ARG A 90 -9.90 21.20 29.17
CA ARG A 90 -9.39 22.20 28.23
C ARG A 90 -7.88 22.28 28.34
N ALA A 91 -7.20 22.39 27.19
CA ALA A 91 -5.78 22.73 27.15
C ALA A 91 -5.62 24.26 27.32
N GLU A 92 -5.88 24.78 28.52
CA GLU A 92 -5.70 26.21 28.83
C GLU A 92 -4.21 26.58 28.65
N GLY A 93 -3.91 27.45 27.69
CA GLY A 93 -2.54 27.75 27.26
C GLY A 93 -1.90 26.76 26.28
N GLY A 94 -2.60 25.71 25.84
CA GLY A 94 -2.19 24.79 24.76
C GLY A 94 -1.26 23.64 25.16
N GLU A 95 -0.66 23.68 26.34
CA GLU A 95 0.34 22.72 26.87
C GLU A 95 -0.28 21.41 27.42
N GLY A 96 -1.36 20.91 26.80
CA GLY A 96 -2.12 19.77 27.32
C GLY A 96 -1.50 18.38 27.06
N TYR A 97 -0.34 18.10 27.64
CA TYR A 97 0.39 16.82 27.49
C TYR A 97 1.29 16.49 28.69
N SER A 98 1.48 15.20 28.98
CA SER A 98 2.48 14.73 29.95
C SER A 98 3.92 14.82 29.39
N GLY A 99 4.91 14.81 30.28
CA GLY A 99 6.32 14.79 29.91
C GLY A 99 6.83 16.09 29.31
N SER A 100 7.75 15.99 28.34
CA SER A 100 8.45 17.16 27.79
C SER A 100 7.87 17.67 26.48
N THR A 101 8.05 18.98 26.25
CA THR A 101 7.65 19.72 25.02
C THR A 101 8.19 19.11 23.71
N ALA A 102 9.09 18.13 23.78
CA ALA A 102 9.55 17.35 22.64
C ALA A 102 8.43 16.55 21.95
N TRP A 103 7.39 16.10 22.68
CA TRP A 103 6.24 15.41 22.10
C TRP A 103 5.52 16.30 21.07
N HIS A 104 4.96 17.42 21.53
CA HIS A 104 4.31 18.43 20.68
C HIS A 104 5.23 18.88 19.54
N ASN A 105 6.49 19.20 19.84
CA ASN A 105 7.42 19.74 18.83
C ASN A 105 7.81 18.74 17.74
N SER A 106 7.85 17.43 18.04
CA SER A 106 8.21 16.40 17.06
C SER A 106 7.04 15.95 16.19
N ALA A 107 5.80 16.11 16.66
CA ALA A 107 4.59 15.81 15.90
C ALA A 107 4.38 16.82 14.74
N ARG A 108 3.98 16.32 13.56
CA ARG A 108 3.67 17.16 12.37
C ARG A 108 2.22 17.64 12.32
N SER A 109 1.33 16.90 12.98
CA SER A 109 -0.04 17.31 13.29
C SER A 109 -0.33 16.85 14.72
N ARG A 110 -1.19 17.57 15.44
CA ARG A 110 -1.74 17.15 16.73
C ARG A 110 -3.25 17.33 16.68
N LEU A 111 -3.97 16.25 16.97
CA LEU A 111 -5.39 16.29 17.34
C LEU A 111 -5.51 16.24 18.87
N PHE A 112 -6.60 16.78 19.41
CA PHE A 112 -6.90 16.79 20.83
C PHE A 112 -8.39 16.54 21.03
N LEU A 113 -8.74 15.57 21.86
CA LEU A 113 -10.12 15.14 22.09
C LEU A 113 -10.55 15.48 23.51
N THR A 114 -11.54 16.35 23.65
CA THR A 114 -12.17 16.69 24.93
C THR A 114 -13.53 16.01 25.06
N ARG A 115 -14.07 15.96 26.28
CA ARG A 115 -15.46 15.58 26.55
C ARG A 115 -16.14 16.67 27.37
N GLY A 116 -17.23 17.23 26.85
CA GLY A 116 -18.03 18.26 27.51
C GLY A 116 -18.77 17.75 28.75
N ASP A 117 -19.53 18.63 29.40
CA ASP A 117 -20.44 18.28 30.50
C ASP A 117 -21.83 17.85 29.99
N ASP A 118 -22.15 18.22 28.75
CA ASP A 118 -23.23 17.69 27.91
C ASP A 118 -23.02 16.22 27.48
N GLY A 119 -21.83 15.67 27.70
CA GLY A 119 -21.44 14.31 27.32
C GLY A 119 -20.87 14.18 25.90
N LEU A 120 -20.96 15.23 25.08
CA LEU A 120 -20.40 15.32 23.73
C LEU A 120 -18.88 15.32 23.75
N LEU A 121 -18.27 15.04 22.61
CA LEU A 121 -16.83 15.16 22.39
C LEU A 121 -16.53 16.34 21.45
N THR A 122 -15.36 16.95 21.61
CA THR A 122 -14.81 17.90 20.62
C THR A 122 -13.41 17.48 20.21
N LEU A 123 -13.20 17.30 18.91
CA LEU A 123 -11.92 16.94 18.31
C LEU A 123 -11.29 18.17 17.63
N GLU A 124 -10.30 18.77 18.30
CA GLU A 124 -9.60 19.97 17.85
C GLU A 124 -8.32 19.62 17.08
N HIS A 125 -8.08 20.26 15.93
CA HIS A 125 -6.80 20.14 15.20
C HIS A 125 -5.77 21.16 15.74
N GLN A 126 -5.24 20.92 16.93
CA GLN A 126 -4.37 21.88 17.65
C GLN A 126 -2.99 22.15 17.02
N LYS A 127 -2.58 21.42 15.97
CA LYS A 127 -1.35 21.71 15.21
C LYS A 127 -1.40 21.09 13.82
N SER A 128 -0.96 21.84 12.80
CA SER A 128 -0.67 21.35 11.45
C SER A 128 0.60 22.02 10.92
N ASN A 129 1.58 21.24 10.45
CA ASN A 129 2.82 21.76 9.84
C ASN A 129 2.69 22.04 8.33
N PHE A 130 1.61 21.63 7.67
CA PHE A 130 1.49 21.62 6.20
C PHE A 130 0.24 22.33 5.67
N GLY A 131 -0.45 23.13 6.49
CA GLY A 131 -1.63 23.90 6.09
C GLY A 131 -2.37 24.49 7.29
N LYS A 132 -3.51 25.15 7.05
CA LYS A 132 -4.43 25.58 8.12
C LYS A 132 -4.78 24.37 9.00
N CYS A 133 -4.92 24.58 10.32
CA CYS A 133 -5.62 23.64 11.16
C CYS A 133 -7.07 23.47 10.69
N CYS A 134 -7.62 22.26 10.86
CA CYS A 134 -9.04 22.02 10.60
C CYS A 134 -9.88 22.61 11.74
N ASP A 135 -11.05 23.12 11.39
CA ASP A 135 -12.01 23.62 12.37
C ASP A 135 -12.56 22.42 13.21
N PRO A 136 -12.91 22.62 14.50
CA PRO A 136 -13.15 21.49 15.42
C PRO A 136 -14.36 20.65 15.04
N LEU A 137 -14.27 19.32 15.23
CA LEU A 137 -15.39 18.40 15.00
C LEU A 137 -16.10 18.06 16.31
N THR A 138 -17.41 18.31 16.40
CA THR A 138 -18.25 17.85 17.51
C THR A 138 -18.77 16.44 17.24
N LEU A 139 -18.52 15.51 18.17
CA LEU A 139 -18.97 14.11 18.06
C LEU A 139 -19.87 13.73 19.23
N GLU A 140 -20.80 12.81 19.01
CA GLU A 140 -21.65 12.22 20.04
C GLU A 140 -21.41 10.70 20.16
N TRP A 141 -21.45 10.16 21.37
CA TRP A 141 -21.48 8.71 21.57
C TRP A 141 -22.93 8.22 21.47
N LEU A 142 -23.23 7.45 20.43
CA LEU A 142 -24.50 6.73 20.33
C LEU A 142 -24.39 5.36 21.00
N ASP A 143 -25.54 4.79 21.39
CA ASP A 143 -25.64 3.43 21.96
C ASP A 143 -25.11 2.33 21.01
N SER A 144 -24.94 2.65 19.72
CA SER A 144 -24.29 1.81 18.70
C SER A 144 -22.76 1.74 18.83
N GLY A 145 -22.16 2.41 19.83
CA GLY A 145 -20.83 2.09 20.36
C GLY A 145 -19.65 2.85 19.76
N LEU A 146 -19.81 3.54 18.63
CA LEU A 146 -18.78 4.42 18.04
C LEU A 146 -19.25 5.88 18.01
N PRO A 147 -18.33 6.86 18.16
CA PRO A 147 -18.70 8.27 18.17
C PRO A 147 -18.99 8.76 16.75
N GLN A 148 -20.14 9.43 16.56
CA GLN A 148 -20.59 9.94 15.26
C GLN A 148 -20.52 11.46 15.20
N LEU A 149 -20.40 12.03 14.00
CA LEU A 149 -20.33 13.48 13.79
C LEU A 149 -21.73 14.11 13.96
N VAL A 150 -21.86 15.08 14.87
CA VAL A 150 -23.12 15.80 15.09
C VAL A 150 -23.43 16.66 13.87
N GLN A 151 -24.51 16.33 13.15
CA GLN A 151 -24.91 17.08 11.95
C GLN A 151 -25.42 18.48 12.33
N GLY A 152 -25.11 19.48 11.50
CA GLY A 152 -25.49 20.88 11.72
C GLY A 152 -24.52 21.71 12.57
N ALA A 153 -23.47 21.10 13.14
CA ALA A 153 -22.46 21.78 13.97
C ALA A 153 -21.47 22.66 13.15
N GLY A 154 -21.98 23.65 12.40
CA GLY A 154 -21.22 24.84 11.96
C GLY A 154 -19.99 24.64 11.07
N LEU A 155 -19.90 23.52 10.32
CA LEU A 155 -18.71 23.15 9.55
C LEU A 155 -18.94 23.15 8.03
N ASP A 156 -17.89 23.48 7.28
CA ASP A 156 -17.71 23.08 5.87
C ASP A 156 -17.48 21.55 5.79
N ALA A 157 -18.53 20.79 6.13
CA ALA A 157 -18.49 19.36 6.36
C ALA A 157 -18.02 18.56 5.13
N ASP A 158 -18.16 19.13 3.92
CA ASP A 158 -17.66 18.61 2.64
C ASP A 158 -16.28 17.98 2.75
N GLY A 159 -15.31 18.64 3.40
CA GLY A 159 -13.94 18.11 3.49
C GLY A 159 -13.80 16.76 4.20
N CYS A 160 -14.75 16.42 5.09
CA CYS A 160 -14.78 15.15 5.84
C CYS A 160 -15.81 14.19 5.23
N VAL A 161 -17.01 14.68 4.88
CA VAL A 161 -18.08 13.90 4.25
C VAL A 161 -17.65 13.37 2.89
N MET A 162 -16.93 14.15 2.07
CA MET A 162 -16.35 13.67 0.81
C MET A 162 -15.30 12.56 1.02
N ARG A 163 -14.63 12.50 2.18
CA ARG A 163 -13.68 11.42 2.52
C ARG A 163 -14.38 10.16 3.05
N GLN A 164 -15.48 10.30 3.78
CA GLN A 164 -16.36 9.17 4.12
C GLN A 164 -17.00 8.59 2.86
N GLN A 165 -17.52 9.45 1.99
CA GLN A 165 -18.01 9.08 0.67
C GLN A 165 -16.92 8.42 -0.18
N GLY A 166 -15.69 8.95 -0.15
CA GLY A 166 -14.51 8.36 -0.80
C GLY A 166 -14.23 6.92 -0.35
N ARG A 167 -14.19 6.65 0.96
CA ARG A 167 -14.03 5.27 1.47
C ARG A 167 -15.17 4.34 1.04
N ALA A 168 -16.42 4.82 1.08
CA ALA A 168 -17.55 4.06 0.57
C ALA A 168 -17.50 3.87 -0.95
N ASP A 169 -16.85 4.78 -1.69
CA ASP A 169 -16.55 4.61 -3.11
C ASP A 169 -15.41 3.60 -3.34
N ASP A 170 -14.42 3.52 -2.46
CA ASP A 170 -13.34 2.52 -2.49
C ASP A 170 -13.87 1.09 -2.23
N ASP A 171 -14.74 0.90 -1.23
CA ASP A 171 -15.41 -0.40 -0.98
C ASP A 171 -16.27 -0.84 -2.18
N ARG A 172 -17.00 0.12 -2.79
CA ARG A 172 -17.78 -0.13 -4.01
C ARG A 172 -16.88 -0.34 -5.24
N ALA A 173 -15.70 0.28 -5.29
CA ALA A 173 -14.69 0.03 -6.31
C ALA A 173 -14.17 -1.40 -6.23
N ALA A 174 -13.82 -1.89 -5.03
CA ALA A 174 -13.36 -3.27 -4.84
C ALA A 174 -14.43 -4.28 -5.29
N ALA A 175 -15.71 -4.07 -4.95
CA ALA A 175 -16.81 -4.91 -5.43
C ALA A 175 -17.00 -4.81 -6.97
N LEU A 176 -16.91 -3.62 -7.54
CA LEU A 176 -17.01 -3.40 -9.00
C LEU A 176 -15.88 -4.07 -9.78
N LEU A 177 -14.65 -4.02 -9.26
CA LEU A 177 -13.47 -4.67 -9.86
C LEU A 177 -13.62 -6.20 -9.87
N ARG A 178 -14.11 -6.81 -8.78
CA ARG A 178 -14.43 -8.25 -8.74
C ARG A 178 -15.40 -8.65 -9.86
N LEU A 179 -16.45 -7.87 -10.09
CA LEU A 179 -17.44 -8.13 -11.16
C LEU A 179 -16.85 -7.96 -12.57
N ILE A 180 -15.96 -6.98 -12.78
CA ILE A 180 -15.26 -6.82 -14.07
C ILE A 180 -14.38 -8.05 -14.35
N ALA A 181 -13.65 -8.56 -13.36
CA ALA A 181 -12.85 -9.78 -13.48
C ALA A 181 -13.69 -11.04 -13.73
N GLU A 182 -14.82 -11.19 -13.03
CA GLU A 182 -15.77 -12.30 -13.23
C GLU A 182 -16.32 -12.32 -14.67
N PHE A 183 -16.65 -11.14 -15.21
CA PHE A 183 -17.11 -10.99 -16.58
C PHE A 183 -15.99 -11.20 -17.61
N GLU A 184 -14.77 -10.72 -17.35
CA GLU A 184 -13.61 -11.00 -18.19
C GLU A 184 -13.30 -12.51 -18.28
N GLY A 185 -13.41 -13.23 -17.15
CA GLY A 185 -13.31 -14.70 -17.10
C GLY A 185 -14.42 -15.44 -17.84
N ARG A 186 -15.59 -14.81 -18.05
CA ARG A 186 -16.68 -15.30 -18.93
C ARG A 186 -16.48 -14.94 -20.41
N GLY A 187 -15.37 -14.29 -20.77
CA GLY A 187 -15.15 -13.74 -22.12
C GLY A 187 -16.03 -12.52 -22.45
N GLN A 188 -16.66 -11.91 -21.44
CA GLN A 188 -17.59 -10.80 -21.60
C GLN A 188 -16.93 -9.48 -21.22
N TYR A 189 -16.53 -8.70 -22.22
CA TYR A 189 -15.63 -7.55 -22.00
C TYR A 189 -16.33 -6.19 -21.86
N CYS A 190 -16.11 -5.53 -20.72
CA CYS A 190 -16.52 -4.14 -20.49
C CYS A 190 -15.64 -3.15 -21.27
N SER A 191 -16.27 -2.19 -21.96
CA SER A 191 -15.59 -1.16 -22.77
C SER A 191 -15.21 0.09 -21.95
N PRO A 192 -14.05 0.73 -22.22
CA PRO A 192 -13.70 2.04 -21.69
C PRO A 192 -14.44 3.21 -22.38
N ALA A 193 -15.01 2.99 -23.58
CA ALA A 193 -15.69 4.05 -24.31
C ALA A 193 -17.05 4.38 -23.65
N ILE A 194 -17.19 5.63 -23.16
CA ILE A 194 -18.32 6.11 -22.34
C ILE A 194 -19.69 5.78 -22.97
N GLN A 195 -19.84 5.97 -24.29
CA GLN A 195 -21.10 5.77 -25.01
C GLN A 195 -21.28 4.35 -25.59
N ALA A 196 -20.40 3.39 -25.24
CA ALA A 196 -20.53 2.02 -25.71
C ALA A 196 -21.71 1.29 -25.04
N ARG A 197 -22.44 0.48 -25.82
CA ARG A 197 -23.53 -0.39 -25.31
C ARG A 197 -23.05 -1.42 -24.28
N ASN A 198 -21.76 -1.73 -24.26
CA ASN A 198 -21.07 -2.58 -23.29
C ASN A 198 -20.14 -1.78 -22.35
N ASN A 199 -20.45 -0.51 -22.04
CA ASN A 199 -19.76 0.17 -20.94
C ASN A 199 -20.08 -0.51 -19.59
N VAL A 200 -19.26 -0.26 -18.56
CA VAL A 200 -19.32 -0.97 -17.26
C VAL A 200 -20.73 -0.96 -16.62
N HIS A 201 -21.43 0.18 -16.63
CA HIS A 201 -22.80 0.25 -16.07
C HIS A 201 -23.80 -0.51 -16.95
N ALA A 202 -23.79 -0.28 -18.26
CA ALA A 202 -24.70 -0.90 -19.20
C ALA A 202 -24.58 -2.44 -19.23
N MET A 203 -23.39 -2.95 -18.89
CA MET A 203 -23.05 -4.37 -18.86
C MET A 203 -23.39 -5.05 -17.52
N LEU A 204 -23.14 -4.40 -16.38
CA LEU A 204 -23.31 -5.01 -15.06
C LEU A 204 -24.67 -4.72 -14.39
N LYS A 205 -25.46 -3.76 -14.89
CA LYS A 205 -26.75 -3.33 -14.30
C LYS A 205 -27.80 -4.43 -14.07
N SER A 206 -27.69 -5.60 -14.69
CA SER A 206 -28.57 -6.76 -14.48
C SER A 206 -28.18 -7.59 -13.26
N GLU A 207 -26.94 -7.51 -12.81
CA GLU A 207 -26.38 -8.44 -11.84
C GLU A 207 -26.83 -8.10 -10.41
N PRO A 208 -27.33 -9.08 -9.62
CA PRO A 208 -27.73 -8.85 -8.23
C PRO A 208 -26.61 -8.22 -7.39
N ALA A 209 -25.36 -8.64 -7.63
CA ALA A 209 -24.17 -8.12 -6.97
C ALA A 209 -23.79 -6.68 -7.39
N PHE A 210 -24.20 -6.22 -8.58
CA PHE A 210 -24.06 -4.81 -8.97
C PHE A 210 -25.21 -3.97 -8.39
N LEU A 211 -26.44 -4.50 -8.46
CA LEU A 211 -27.64 -3.85 -7.91
C LEU A 211 -27.52 -3.59 -6.41
N SER A 212 -26.85 -4.46 -5.64
CA SER A 212 -26.57 -4.24 -4.22
C SER A 212 -25.70 -3.01 -3.94
N LEU A 213 -24.85 -2.59 -4.88
CA LEU A 213 -23.99 -1.40 -4.76
C LEU A 213 -24.78 -0.08 -4.97
N LYS A 214 -26.00 -0.17 -5.52
CA LYS A 214 -26.93 0.96 -5.78
C LYS A 214 -26.32 2.08 -6.64
N LEU A 215 -25.38 1.75 -7.51
CA LEU A 215 -24.65 2.73 -8.34
C LEU A 215 -25.48 3.22 -9.53
N ARG A 216 -25.60 4.54 -9.67
CA ARG A 216 -26.14 5.18 -10.90
C ARG A 216 -25.05 5.20 -12.00
N PRO A 217 -25.41 5.50 -13.27
CA PRO A 217 -24.42 5.56 -14.36
C PRO A 217 -23.26 6.50 -14.09
N ASP A 218 -23.52 7.71 -13.58
CA ASP A 218 -22.47 8.70 -13.29
C ASP A 218 -21.61 8.33 -12.07
N ASP A 219 -22.19 7.71 -11.04
CA ASP A 219 -21.42 7.20 -9.89
C ASP A 219 -20.46 6.09 -10.34
N THR A 220 -20.95 5.18 -11.19
CA THR A 220 -20.14 4.09 -11.76
C THR A 220 -19.02 4.64 -12.62
N LYS A 221 -19.31 5.61 -13.49
CA LYS A 221 -18.33 6.32 -14.33
C LYS A 221 -17.27 7.05 -13.47
N ARG A 222 -17.68 7.68 -12.37
CA ARG A 222 -16.79 8.34 -11.41
C ARG A 222 -15.83 7.33 -10.75
N ILE A 223 -16.35 6.17 -10.29
CA ILE A 223 -15.55 5.10 -9.69
C ILE A 223 -14.60 4.45 -10.71
N VAL A 224 -15.06 4.12 -11.93
CA VAL A 224 -14.19 3.55 -12.98
C VAL A 224 -13.05 4.50 -13.34
N ASN A 225 -13.32 5.81 -13.45
CA ASN A 225 -12.28 6.83 -13.67
C ASN A 225 -11.30 6.94 -12.48
N GLN A 226 -11.75 6.70 -11.25
CA GLN A 226 -10.90 6.63 -10.05
C GLN A 226 -9.99 5.39 -10.09
N CYS A 227 -10.55 4.20 -10.41
CA CYS A 227 -9.78 2.98 -10.60
C CYS A 227 -8.71 3.14 -11.70
N GLN A 228 -9.04 3.76 -12.83
CA GLN A 228 -8.08 4.03 -13.90
C GLN A 228 -6.96 4.98 -13.44
N ARG A 229 -7.30 6.06 -12.72
CA ARG A 229 -6.30 7.01 -12.17
C ARG A 229 -5.40 6.37 -11.11
N ALA A 230 -5.91 5.41 -10.35
CA ALA A 230 -5.16 4.60 -9.40
C ALA A 230 -4.35 3.47 -10.07
N LYS A 231 -4.42 3.33 -11.40
CA LYS A 231 -3.85 2.23 -12.20
C LYS A 231 -4.37 0.83 -11.84
N TRP A 232 -5.59 0.72 -11.32
CA TRP A 232 -6.24 -0.57 -11.04
C TRP A 232 -6.93 -1.17 -12.26
N LEU A 233 -7.25 -0.33 -13.26
CA LEU A 233 -7.78 -0.71 -14.56
C LEU A 233 -6.99 -0.03 -15.67
N GLU A 234 -6.59 -0.80 -16.68
CA GLU A 234 -5.98 -0.28 -17.90
C GLU A 234 -6.78 -0.70 -19.15
N PRO A 235 -6.81 0.13 -20.21
CA PRO A 235 -7.47 -0.22 -21.46
C PRO A 235 -6.55 -1.12 -22.31
N LEU A 236 -7.01 -2.34 -22.61
CA LEU A 236 -6.33 -3.27 -23.53
C LEU A 236 -7.04 -3.28 -24.89
N ASP A 237 -6.29 -3.12 -25.97
CA ASP A 237 -6.76 -3.35 -27.33
C ASP A 237 -6.91 -4.86 -27.60
N TYR A 238 -8.05 -5.27 -28.16
CA TYR A 238 -8.32 -6.64 -28.59
C TYR A 238 -9.04 -6.67 -29.94
N ARG A 239 -9.04 -7.84 -30.58
CA ARG A 239 -9.78 -8.07 -31.83
C ARG A 239 -11.09 -8.79 -31.52
N SER A 240 -12.23 -8.20 -31.89
CA SER A 240 -13.53 -8.87 -31.72
C SER A 240 -13.74 -9.96 -32.77
N VAL A 241 -14.76 -10.80 -32.56
CA VAL A 241 -15.17 -11.87 -33.49
C VAL A 241 -15.43 -11.32 -34.91
N ASP A 242 -15.97 -10.10 -35.01
CA ASP A 242 -16.15 -9.34 -36.27
C ASP A 242 -14.83 -8.86 -36.92
N ARG A 243 -13.68 -9.33 -36.42
CA ARG A 243 -12.30 -8.96 -36.81
C ARG A 243 -11.91 -7.48 -36.61
N LYS A 244 -12.78 -6.67 -35.99
CA LYS A 244 -12.54 -5.25 -35.69
C LYS A 244 -11.68 -5.08 -34.44
N GLN A 245 -10.84 -4.05 -34.41
CA GLN A 245 -10.18 -3.61 -33.17
C GLN A 245 -11.23 -2.98 -32.24
N ARG A 246 -11.13 -3.28 -30.94
CA ARG A 246 -11.94 -2.72 -29.86
C ARG A 246 -11.08 -2.65 -28.60
N GLN A 247 -11.48 -1.83 -27.63
CA GLN A 247 -10.85 -1.79 -26.31
C GLN A 247 -11.71 -2.46 -25.24
N ARG A 248 -11.05 -3.04 -24.23
CA ARG A 248 -11.66 -3.52 -22.99
C ARG A 248 -10.91 -2.99 -21.77
N TRP A 249 -11.58 -2.92 -20.64
CA TRP A 249 -10.89 -2.85 -19.35
C TRP A 249 -10.27 -4.20 -19.02
N VAL A 250 -9.06 -4.16 -18.45
CA VAL A 250 -8.35 -5.30 -17.84
C VAL A 250 -7.84 -4.85 -16.48
N LEU A 251 -7.84 -5.75 -15.50
CA LEU A 251 -7.28 -5.49 -14.18
C LEU A 251 -5.75 -5.62 -14.22
N THR A 252 -5.05 -4.68 -13.59
CA THR A 252 -3.58 -4.69 -13.50
C THR A 252 -3.10 -5.60 -12.37
N ALA A 253 -1.82 -6.00 -12.42
CA ALA A 253 -1.16 -6.74 -11.34
C ALA A 253 -1.10 -5.94 -10.02
N ASP A 254 -1.06 -4.60 -10.10
CA ASP A 254 -1.09 -3.70 -8.95
C ASP A 254 -2.53 -3.37 -8.47
N GLY A 255 -3.56 -3.91 -9.14
CA GLY A 255 -4.92 -3.37 -9.06
C GLY A 255 -5.71 -3.77 -7.79
N PRO A 256 -5.91 -5.07 -7.49
CA PRO A 256 -6.73 -5.44 -6.33
C PRO A 256 -6.17 -6.56 -5.42
N PHE A 257 -5.02 -7.17 -5.73
CA PHE A 257 -4.59 -8.41 -5.03
C PHE A 257 -4.31 -8.21 -3.53
N ALA A 258 -3.92 -7.00 -3.11
CA ALA A 258 -3.72 -6.65 -1.70
C ALA A 258 -5.01 -6.32 -0.92
N PHE A 259 -6.18 -6.22 -1.57
CA PHE A 259 -7.42 -5.73 -0.92
C PHE A 259 -8.68 -6.55 -1.24
N ALA A 260 -8.71 -7.31 -2.35
CA ALA A 260 -9.90 -8.01 -2.81
C ALA A 260 -10.01 -9.48 -2.37
N GLY A 261 -8.96 -10.08 -1.79
CA GLY A 261 -8.98 -11.46 -1.27
C GLY A 261 -9.23 -12.55 -2.34
N LEU A 262 -8.96 -12.24 -3.61
CA LEU A 262 -8.98 -13.22 -4.69
C LEU A 262 -7.59 -13.85 -4.87
N PRO A 263 -7.50 -15.14 -5.24
CA PRO A 263 -6.23 -15.78 -5.54
C PRO A 263 -5.54 -15.09 -6.73
N ALA A 264 -4.20 -15.09 -6.72
CA ALA A 264 -3.40 -14.56 -7.82
C ALA A 264 -3.70 -15.31 -9.14
N PRO A 265 -3.51 -14.68 -10.31
CA PRO A 265 -3.64 -15.37 -11.58
C PRO A 265 -2.51 -16.39 -11.69
N THR A 266 -2.83 -17.68 -11.70
CA THR A 266 -1.87 -18.70 -12.12
C THR A 266 -1.42 -18.34 -13.53
N ALA A 267 -0.12 -18.09 -13.71
CA ALA A 267 0.43 -17.78 -15.02
C ALA A 267 0.05 -18.92 -16.00
N PRO A 268 -0.29 -18.61 -17.27
CA PRO A 268 -0.60 -19.65 -18.24
C PRO A 268 0.63 -20.53 -18.41
N THR A 269 0.51 -21.80 -18.00
CA THR A 269 1.53 -22.82 -18.28
C THR A 269 1.76 -22.84 -19.79
N ALA A 270 3.01 -22.73 -20.21
CA ALA A 270 3.35 -22.78 -21.62
C ALA A 270 2.82 -24.10 -22.22
N PRO A 271 2.22 -24.08 -23.43
CA PRO A 271 1.79 -25.31 -24.08
C PRO A 271 3.02 -26.18 -24.34
N THR A 272 3.04 -27.37 -23.74
CA THR A 272 3.92 -28.44 -24.19
C THR A 272 3.44 -28.89 -25.56
N SER A 273 4.29 -28.80 -26.57
CA SER A 273 4.02 -29.39 -27.89
C SER A 273 4.01 -30.91 -27.77
N ASP A 274 2.81 -31.50 -27.73
CA ASP A 274 2.64 -32.89 -28.20
C ASP A 274 2.66 -32.85 -29.73
N ASP A 275 3.86 -32.94 -30.32
CA ASP A 275 4.04 -33.19 -31.75
C ASP A 275 3.67 -34.66 -32.04
N GLY A 276 2.38 -34.93 -32.13
CA GLY A 276 1.84 -36.23 -32.51
C GLY A 276 1.76 -36.40 -34.02
N GLU A 277 2.53 -37.34 -34.58
CA GLU A 277 2.23 -37.97 -35.86
C GLU A 277 1.77 -39.42 -35.60
N ASP A 278 0.62 -39.79 -36.18
CA ASP A 278 -0.06 -41.07 -35.91
C ASP A 278 0.55 -42.26 -36.68
N GLY A 279 0.81 -43.34 -35.93
CA GLY A 279 0.41 -44.70 -36.31
C GLY A 279 1.01 -45.34 -37.57
N ALA A 280 2.03 -46.18 -37.37
CA ALA A 280 2.33 -47.31 -38.24
C ALA A 280 2.53 -48.59 -37.41
N ASP A 281 2.11 -49.73 -37.95
CA ASP A 281 1.84 -50.98 -37.20
C ASP A 281 3.08 -51.89 -37.01
N SER A 282 2.96 -52.77 -36.01
CA SER A 282 3.54 -54.11 -35.91
C SER A 282 4.93 -54.36 -35.29
N SER A 283 5.01 -55.55 -34.67
CA SER A 283 6.18 -56.36 -34.28
C SER A 283 6.93 -56.05 -32.97
N ILE A 284 6.88 -57.05 -32.07
CA ILE A 284 7.82 -57.23 -30.95
C ILE A 284 8.88 -58.23 -31.41
N GLY A 285 10.16 -57.90 -31.25
CA GLY A 285 11.23 -58.90 -31.15
C GLY A 285 12.48 -58.63 -32.02
N GLY A 286 13.66 -58.82 -31.42
CA GLY A 286 14.92 -58.96 -32.15
C GLY A 286 15.96 -57.86 -31.93
N ALA A 287 16.94 -58.16 -31.07
CA ALA A 287 18.33 -57.77 -31.30
C ALA A 287 19.09 -59.06 -31.74
N PRO A 288 20.32 -59.02 -32.31
CA PRO A 288 21.25 -57.88 -32.40
C PRO A 288 21.92 -57.76 -33.81
N THR A 289 23.26 -57.64 -33.84
CA THR A 289 24.23 -57.84 -34.95
C THR A 289 24.50 -56.70 -35.95
N ALA A 290 25.75 -56.22 -35.93
CA ALA A 290 26.54 -55.71 -37.06
C ALA A 290 27.23 -56.91 -37.79
N PRO A 291 28.03 -56.78 -38.89
CA PRO A 291 28.76 -55.60 -39.39
C PRO A 291 28.93 -55.48 -40.95
N THR A 292 30.01 -54.79 -41.39
CA THR A 292 30.80 -54.91 -42.66
C THR A 292 30.39 -54.22 -43.98
N TYR A 293 31.27 -53.28 -44.42
CA TYR A 293 31.79 -53.02 -45.80
C TYR A 293 30.81 -52.57 -46.93
N VAL A 294 31.16 -51.81 -48.00
CA VAL A 294 32.43 -51.40 -48.68
C VAL A 294 32.32 -49.97 -49.29
N GLY A 295 33.44 -49.24 -49.47
CA GLY A 295 33.61 -48.08 -50.40
C GLY A 295 33.41 -46.68 -49.76
N GLY A 296 34.16 -45.60 -50.08
CA GLY A 296 35.12 -45.30 -51.16
C GLY A 296 34.45 -44.43 -52.25
N THR A 297 34.90 -43.23 -52.68
CA THR A 297 36.14 -42.42 -52.55
C THR A 297 35.78 -40.90 -52.51
N GLY A 298 36.62 -39.90 -52.19
CA GLY A 298 38.04 -39.78 -51.83
C GLY A 298 38.48 -38.28 -51.78
N GLU A 299 39.72 -38.01 -51.32
CA GLU A 299 40.59 -36.80 -51.50
C GLU A 299 40.05 -35.36 -51.19
N GLY A 300 40.78 -34.42 -50.59
CA GLY A 300 42.15 -34.39 -50.00
C GLY A 300 42.29 -33.21 -49.00
N ARG A 301 43.19 -33.27 -47.98
CA ARG A 301 44.55 -32.65 -47.93
C ARG A 301 44.58 -31.13 -48.23
N THR A 302 45.21 -30.23 -47.44
CA THR A 302 46.28 -30.30 -46.40
C THR A 302 45.98 -29.35 -45.21
N HIS A 303 46.27 -29.65 -43.94
CA HIS A 303 47.57 -29.67 -43.24
C HIS A 303 48.45 -28.40 -43.35
N ALA A 304 48.56 -27.63 -42.25
CA ALA A 304 49.84 -27.20 -41.63
C ALA A 304 49.63 -26.49 -40.27
N SER A 305 50.58 -26.68 -39.35
CA SER A 305 50.79 -25.96 -38.07
C SER A 305 52.31 -25.71 -37.93
N PRO A 306 52.89 -25.11 -36.85
CA PRO A 306 52.34 -24.45 -35.66
C PRO A 306 52.84 -22.96 -35.59
N ASP A 307 53.41 -22.29 -34.57
CA ASP A 307 53.76 -22.61 -33.17
C ASP A 307 54.10 -21.37 -32.28
N VAL A 308 54.24 -21.63 -30.97
CA VAL A 308 55.14 -20.98 -29.96
C VAL A 308 55.01 -19.48 -29.55
N SER A 309 55.16 -19.27 -28.22
CA SER A 309 55.44 -18.02 -27.46
C SER A 309 54.34 -16.94 -27.40
N ALA A 310 53.86 -16.42 -26.26
CA ALA A 310 54.16 -16.54 -24.81
C ALA A 310 55.16 -15.55 -24.18
N ILE A 311 54.69 -14.32 -23.88
CA ILE A 311 55.16 -13.34 -22.87
C ILE A 311 54.04 -12.27 -22.67
N ALA A 312 54.00 -11.41 -21.63
CA ALA A 312 54.15 -11.54 -20.17
C ALA A 312 54.09 -10.12 -19.54
N GLY A 313 53.19 -9.87 -18.58
CA GLY A 313 53.03 -8.57 -17.87
C GLY A 313 52.33 -7.46 -18.69
N GLY A 314 51.86 -6.35 -18.09
CA GLY A 314 51.64 -6.10 -16.65
C GLY A 314 51.59 -4.62 -16.23
N VAL A 315 50.56 -4.26 -15.44
CA VAL A 315 50.48 -3.11 -14.50
C VAL A 315 50.28 -1.68 -15.06
N ASN A 316 49.45 -0.91 -14.32
CA ASN A 316 49.06 0.52 -14.46
C ASN A 316 48.20 0.91 -15.69
N GLU A 317 47.36 1.95 -15.61
CA GLU A 317 47.03 2.85 -14.48
C GLU A 317 45.65 2.56 -13.86
#